data_AF-A0A927Y463-F1
#
_entry.id   AF-A0A927Y463-F1
#
_cell.length_a   1.000
_cell.length_b   1.000
_cell.length_c   1.000
_cell.angle_alpha   90.00
_cell.angle_beta   90.00
_cell.angle_gamma   90.00
#
_symmetry.space_group_name_H-M   'P 1'
#
loop_
_entity.id
_entity.type
_entity.pdbx_description
1 polymer ?
#
loop_
_entity_poly.entity_id
_entity_poly.type
_entity_poly.pdbx_seq_one_letter_code
_entity_poly.pdbx_strand_id
1 'polypeptide(L)'
;MEHYILSIISLVVAGLAFLFSIYSHFSASKLTEKINCINLKTKYYEAVFDKYLIYIIPEKRSLVRFDETGHLTDFQPLVDELSNMRNAALYFRFENKSFFDELKEVIRDAEDYLIYEGNKTHDMDEQADTVNKITDRITQIYECINKYRMGEK
;
A
#
# COMPACT_ATOMS: atom_id res chain seq x y z
N MET A 1 -60.40 -9.38 -30.35
CA MET A 1 -59.61 -10.38 -29.58
C MET A 1 -58.13 -10.02 -29.53
N GLU A 2 -57.49 -9.63 -30.64
CA GLU A 2 -56.06 -9.27 -30.66
C GLU A 2 -55.67 -8.15 -29.68
N HIS A 3 -56.41 -7.04 -29.62
CA HIS A 3 -56.13 -5.95 -28.67
C HIS A 3 -56.17 -6.37 -27.20
N TYR A 4 -56.98 -7.37 -26.85
CA TYR A 4 -57.06 -7.88 -25.48
C TYR A 4 -55.85 -8.77 -25.13
N ILE A 5 -55.43 -9.61 -26.08
CA ILE A 5 -54.25 -10.47 -25.94
C ILE A 5 -52.98 -9.61 -25.80
N LEU A 6 -52.84 -8.55 -26.60
CA LEU A 6 -51.71 -7.62 -26.54
C LEU A 6 -51.63 -6.91 -25.18
N SER A 7 -52.77 -6.49 -24.60
CA SER A 7 -52.82 -5.88 -23.28
C SER A 7 -52.37 -6.83 -22.16
N ILE A 8 -52.74 -8.12 -22.24
CA ILE A 8 -52.30 -9.13 -21.27
C ILE A 8 -50.79 -9.35 -21.35
N ILE A 9 -50.24 -9.45 -22.57
CA ILE A 9 -48.79 -9.63 -22.77
C ILE A 9 -48.02 -8.42 -22.22
N SER A 10 -48.48 -7.20 -22.49
CA SER A 10 -47.87 -5.98 -21.97
C SER A 10 -47.86 -5.94 -20.43
N LEU A 11 -48.93 -6.40 -19.79
CA LEU A 11 -49.02 -6.45 -18.33
C LEU A 11 -48.01 -7.43 -17.72
N VAL A 12 -47.84 -8.61 -18.33
CA VAL A 12 -46.87 -9.61 -17.88
C VAL A 12 -45.44 -9.11 -18.04
N VAL A 13 -45.12 -8.50 -19.19
CA VAL A 13 -43.78 -7.94 -19.45
C VAL A 13 -43.47 -6.81 -18.46
N ALA A 14 -44.43 -5.91 -18.19
CA ALA A 14 -44.27 -4.84 -17.22
C ALA A 14 -44.04 -5.38 -15.80
N GLY A 15 -44.79 -6.42 -15.40
CA GLY A 15 -44.61 -7.08 -14.10
C GLY A 15 -43.22 -7.70 -13.93
N LEU A 16 -42.72 -8.40 -14.96
CA LEU A 16 -41.37 -8.97 -14.94
C LEU A 16 -40.28 -7.89 -14.91
N ALA A 17 -40.41 -6.84 -15.71
CA ALA A 17 -39.48 -5.72 -15.71
C ALA A 17 -39.37 -5.06 -14.33
N PHE A 18 -40.52 -4.86 -13.66
CA PHE A 18 -40.56 -4.30 -12.31
C PHE A 18 -39.82 -5.16 -11.27
N LEU A 19 -39.95 -6.50 -11.35
CA LEU A 19 -39.21 -7.42 -10.47
C LEU A 19 -37.70 -7.37 -10.72
N PHE A 20 -37.27 -7.32 -11.98
CA PHE A 20 -35.86 -7.16 -12.33
C PHE A 20 -35.29 -5.82 -11.85
N SER A 21 -36.05 -4.73 -11.92
CA SER A 21 -35.65 -3.42 -11.40
C SER A 21 -35.43 -3.44 -9.88
N ILE A 22 -36.31 -4.08 -9.11
CA ILE A 22 -36.14 -4.19 -7.65
C ILE A 22 -34.90 -5.02 -7.30
N TYR A 23 -34.70 -6.16 -7.97
CA TYR A 23 -33.55 -7.04 -7.72
C TYR A 23 -32.22 -6.36 -8.06
N SER A 24 -32.16 -5.69 -9.22
CA SER A 24 -30.97 -4.95 -9.65
C SER A 24 -30.66 -3.77 -8.72
N HIS A 25 -31.66 -3.02 -8.25
CA HIS A 25 -31.45 -1.94 -7.29
C HIS A 25 -30.86 -2.45 -5.97
N PHE A 26 -31.38 -3.55 -5.42
CA PHE A 26 -30.86 -4.11 -4.16
C PHE A 26 -29.42 -4.63 -4.30
N SER A 27 -29.11 -5.27 -5.43
CA SER A 27 -27.77 -5.77 -5.74
C SER A 27 -26.79 -4.61 -5.96
N ALA A 28 -27.23 -3.55 -6.65
CA ALA A 28 -26.45 -2.33 -6.88
C ALA A 28 -26.12 -1.62 -5.56
N SER A 29 -27.08 -1.46 -4.65
CA SER A 29 -26.84 -0.79 -3.36
C SER A 29 -25.77 -1.48 -2.51
N LYS A 30 -25.82 -2.82 -2.41
CA LYS A 30 -24.79 -3.60 -1.71
C LYS A 30 -23.42 -3.51 -2.38
N LEU A 31 -23.40 -3.46 -3.72
CA LEU A 31 -22.17 -3.30 -4.48
C LEU A 31 -21.57 -1.89 -4.27
N THR A 32 -22.39 -0.85 -4.29
CA THR A 32 -21.98 0.55 -4.08
C THR A 32 -21.37 0.75 -2.69
N GLU A 33 -21.96 0.18 -1.62
CA GLU A 33 -21.37 0.25 -0.28
C GLU A 33 -19.99 -0.41 -0.21
N LYS A 34 -19.84 -1.59 -0.82
CA LYS A 34 -18.54 -2.29 -0.88
C LYS A 34 -17.51 -1.48 -1.65
N ILE A 35 -17.89 -0.93 -2.81
CA ILE A 35 -17.02 -0.06 -3.61
C ILE A 35 -16.62 1.18 -2.82
N ASN A 36 -17.56 1.81 -2.10
CA ASN A 36 -17.26 2.99 -1.28
C ASN A 36 -16.28 2.68 -0.15
N CYS A 37 -16.41 1.53 0.49
CA CYS A 37 -15.48 1.07 1.53
C CYS A 37 -14.08 0.82 0.94
N ILE A 38 -13.99 0.11 -0.19
CA ILE A 38 -12.71 -0.12 -0.90
C ILE A 38 -12.08 1.21 -1.30
N ASN A 39 -12.85 2.11 -1.91
CA ASN A 39 -12.39 3.44 -2.31
C ASN A 39 -11.86 4.25 -1.11
N LEU A 40 -12.52 4.15 0.05
CA LEU A 40 -12.05 4.83 1.26
C LEU A 40 -10.70 4.26 1.73
N LYS A 41 -10.54 2.93 1.73
CA LYS A 41 -9.26 2.28 2.06
C LYS A 41 -8.16 2.67 1.08
N THR A 42 -8.46 2.71 -0.21
CA THR A 42 -7.54 3.19 -1.25
C THR A 42 -7.12 4.64 -0.99
N LYS A 43 -8.04 5.54 -0.64
CA LYS A 43 -7.70 6.93 -0.30
C LYS A 43 -6.77 7.05 0.91
N TYR A 44 -7.00 6.26 1.96
CA TYR A 44 -6.08 6.26 3.10
C TYR A 44 -4.71 5.73 2.72
N TYR A 45 -4.66 4.68 1.90
CA TYR A 45 -3.41 4.15 1.38
C TYR A 45 -2.63 5.21 0.59
N GLU A 46 -3.27 5.85 -0.40
CA GLU A 46 -2.66 6.89 -1.23
C GLU A 46 -2.16 8.06 -0.37
N ALA A 47 -2.99 8.51 0.58
CA ALA A 47 -2.65 9.60 1.49
C ALA A 47 -1.46 9.29 2.40
N VAL A 48 -1.27 8.03 2.79
CA VAL A 48 -0.21 7.60 3.71
C VAL A 48 1.07 7.25 2.97
N PHE A 49 1.01 6.51 1.86
CA PHE A 49 2.18 5.85 1.28
C PHE A 49 2.69 6.44 -0.02
N ASP A 50 1.83 6.99 -0.89
CA ASP A 50 2.26 7.39 -2.25
C ASP A 50 3.39 8.41 -2.23
N LYS A 51 3.29 9.42 -1.35
CA LYS A 51 4.35 10.42 -1.18
C LYS A 51 5.68 9.78 -0.80
N TYR A 52 5.66 8.80 0.10
CA TYR A 52 6.88 8.14 0.57
C TYR A 52 7.48 7.23 -0.50
N LEU A 53 6.66 6.38 -1.12
CA LEU A 53 7.12 5.38 -2.08
C LEU A 53 7.59 5.99 -3.40
N ILE A 54 6.94 7.06 -3.87
CA ILE A 54 7.24 7.65 -5.17
C ILE A 54 8.37 8.68 -5.07
N TYR A 55 8.44 9.43 -3.97
CA TYR A 55 9.32 10.60 -3.88
C TYR A 55 10.31 10.53 -2.71
N ILE A 56 9.82 10.43 -1.47
CA ILE A 56 10.69 10.63 -0.29
C ILE A 56 11.75 9.53 -0.16
N ILE A 57 11.35 8.25 -0.18
CA ILE A 57 12.31 7.15 -0.01
C ILE A 57 13.36 7.14 -1.13
N PRO A 58 12.99 7.24 -2.43
CA PRO A 58 13.99 7.34 -3.50
C PRO A 58 14.93 8.53 -3.34
N GLU A 59 14.39 9.71 -3.00
CA GLU A 59 15.18 10.93 -2.78
C GLU A 59 16.18 10.73 -1.63
N LYS A 60 15.72 10.27 -0.46
CA LYS A 60 16.62 10.10 0.70
C LYS A 60 17.60 8.96 0.52
N ARG A 61 17.20 7.87 -0.14
CA ARG A 61 18.11 6.77 -0.47
C ARG A 61 19.26 7.23 -1.38
N SER A 62 19.00 8.17 -2.30
CA SER A 62 20.04 8.70 -3.20
C SER A 62 21.16 9.46 -2.47
N LEU A 63 20.92 9.90 -1.23
CA LEU A 63 21.92 10.60 -0.41
C LEU A 63 22.92 9.63 0.24
N VAL A 64 22.48 8.39 0.48
CA VAL A 64 23.25 7.36 1.18
C VAL A 64 24.46 6.96 0.34
N ARG A 65 25.66 7.16 0.89
CA ARG A 65 26.92 6.87 0.20
C ARG A 65 28.05 6.50 1.15
N PHE A 66 29.09 5.89 0.63
CA PHE A 66 30.34 5.73 1.34
C PHE A 66 31.22 6.97 1.17
N ASP A 67 31.90 7.36 2.24
CA ASP A 67 32.96 8.36 2.18
C ASP A 67 34.32 7.75 1.77
N GLU A 68 35.34 8.60 1.65
CA GLU A 68 36.70 8.18 1.28
C GLU A 68 37.34 7.21 2.27
N THR A 69 36.81 7.15 3.49
CA THR A 69 37.30 6.27 4.57
C THR A 69 36.54 4.96 4.65
N GLY A 70 35.53 4.75 3.79
CA GLY A 70 34.70 3.53 3.76
C GLY A 70 33.57 3.53 4.79
N HIS A 71 33.22 4.68 5.38
CA HIS A 71 32.07 4.80 6.27
C HIS A 71 30.79 5.11 5.49
N LEU A 72 29.69 4.47 5.88
CA LEU A 72 28.37 4.78 5.33
C LEU A 72 27.89 6.11 5.94
N THR A 73 27.63 7.09 5.10
CA THR A 73 27.27 8.46 5.49
C THR A 73 25.92 8.88 4.89
N ASP A 74 25.35 9.96 5.44
CA ASP A 74 24.10 10.58 4.99
C ASP A 74 22.87 9.64 4.94
N PHE A 75 22.88 8.58 5.75
CA PHE A 75 21.76 7.66 5.89
C PHE A 75 20.69 8.12 6.89
N GLN A 76 21.03 9.04 7.80
CA GLN A 76 20.09 9.51 8.82
C GLN A 76 18.78 10.09 8.24
N PRO A 77 18.79 10.92 7.18
CA PRO A 77 17.56 11.39 6.56
C PRO A 77 16.65 10.27 6.05
N LEU A 78 17.21 9.15 5.59
CA LEU A 78 16.42 8.00 5.17
C LEU A 78 15.78 7.30 6.38
N VAL A 79 16.56 7.08 7.45
CA VAL A 79 16.06 6.49 8.72
C VAL A 79 14.90 7.34 9.28
N ASP A 80 15.05 8.66 9.31
CA ASP A 80 14.03 9.57 9.82
C ASP A 80 12.72 9.47 9.01
N GLU A 81 12.83 9.42 7.68
CA GLU A 81 11.64 9.33 6.81
C GLU A 81 10.97 7.96 6.84
N LEU A 82 11.74 6.87 7.01
CA LEU A 82 11.16 5.54 7.28
C LEU A 82 10.36 5.54 8.59
N SER A 83 10.89 6.21 9.62
CA SER A 83 10.18 6.40 10.90
C SER A 83 8.91 7.25 10.75
N ASN A 84 8.97 8.34 9.99
CA ASN A 84 7.83 9.20 9.71
C ASN A 84 6.73 8.45 8.96
N MET A 85 7.09 7.62 7.97
CA MET A 85 6.15 6.78 7.25
C MET A 85 5.45 5.78 8.17
N ARG A 86 6.21 5.10 9.04
CA ARG A 86 5.63 4.19 10.07
C ARG A 86 4.62 4.93 10.96
N ASN A 87 4.93 6.16 11.37
CA ASN A 87 4.04 6.97 12.20
C ASN A 87 2.79 7.41 11.43
N ALA A 88 2.93 7.78 10.15
CA ALA A 88 1.80 8.08 9.27
C ALA A 88 0.88 6.87 9.08
N ALA A 89 1.43 5.66 9.12
CA ALA A 89 0.70 4.40 9.00
C ALA A 89 -0.04 3.96 10.28
N LEU A 90 -0.03 4.73 11.38
CA LEU A 90 -0.67 4.34 12.65
C LEU A 90 -2.17 4.04 12.53
N TYR A 91 -2.87 4.61 11.56
CA TYR A 91 -4.26 4.25 11.26
C TYR A 91 -4.42 2.75 11.03
N PHE A 92 -3.49 2.13 10.28
CA PHE A 92 -3.54 0.72 9.93
C PHE A 92 -3.36 -0.20 11.13
N ARG A 93 -2.79 0.27 12.24
CA ARG A 93 -2.75 -0.49 13.50
C ARG A 93 -4.14 -0.92 13.96
N PHE A 94 -5.15 -0.09 13.71
CA PHE A 94 -6.54 -0.34 14.10
C PHE A 94 -7.36 -1.01 13.00
N GLU A 95 -7.05 -0.72 11.73
CA GLU A 95 -7.75 -1.30 10.58
C GLU A 95 -7.27 -2.71 10.23
N ASN A 96 -5.95 -2.91 10.17
CA ASN A 96 -5.30 -4.18 9.89
C ASN A 96 -3.98 -4.28 10.67
N LYS A 97 -4.10 -4.72 11.93
CA LYS A 97 -2.96 -4.90 12.83
C LYS A 97 -1.86 -5.79 12.25
N SER A 98 -2.22 -6.85 11.52
CA SER A 98 -1.25 -7.78 10.94
C SER A 98 -0.34 -7.07 9.94
N PHE A 99 -0.93 -6.30 9.03
CA PHE A 99 -0.18 -5.49 8.07
C PHE A 99 0.68 -4.45 8.79
N PHE A 100 0.12 -3.72 9.77
CA PHE A 100 0.89 -2.70 10.48
C PHE A 100 2.09 -3.28 11.24
N ASP A 101 1.92 -4.43 11.88
CA ASP A 101 3.00 -5.12 12.58
C ASP A 101 4.07 -5.57 11.59
N GLU A 102 3.70 -6.16 10.45
CA GLU A 102 4.65 -6.56 9.39
C GLU A 102 5.42 -5.36 8.85
N LEU A 103 4.72 -4.27 8.51
CA LEU A 103 5.30 -3.02 8.04
C LEU A 103 6.31 -2.45 9.06
N LYS A 104 5.93 -2.46 10.34
CA LYS A 104 6.80 -1.98 11.42
C LYS A 104 8.09 -2.80 11.49
N GLU A 105 8.01 -4.11 11.34
CA GLU A 105 9.18 -4.99 11.43
C GLU A 105 10.12 -4.81 10.24
N VAL A 106 9.61 -4.71 9.00
CA VAL A 106 10.46 -4.46 7.82
C VAL A 106 11.10 -3.08 7.83
N ILE A 107 10.40 -2.06 8.36
CA ILE A 107 10.98 -0.73 8.58
C ILE A 107 12.08 -0.80 9.63
N ARG A 108 11.83 -1.48 10.76
CA ARG A 108 12.83 -1.59 11.83
C ARG A 108 14.09 -2.32 11.35
N ASP A 109 13.95 -3.40 10.58
CA ASP A 109 15.11 -4.10 10.02
C ASP A 109 15.94 -3.19 9.09
N ALA A 110 15.29 -2.35 8.29
CA ALA A 110 15.98 -1.35 7.47
C ALA A 110 16.69 -0.27 8.30
N GLU A 111 16.01 0.29 9.31
CA GLU A 111 16.57 1.30 10.23
C GLU A 111 17.80 0.74 10.97
N ASP A 112 17.66 -0.45 11.59
CA ASP A 112 18.70 -1.12 12.37
C ASP A 112 19.92 -1.45 11.50
N TYR A 113 19.69 -1.91 10.26
CA TYR A 113 20.77 -2.23 9.33
C TYR A 113 21.56 -0.98 8.92
N LEU A 114 20.90 0.12 8.57
CA LEU A 114 21.55 1.37 8.21
C LEU A 114 22.41 1.91 9.37
N ILE A 115 21.88 1.87 10.60
CA ILE A 115 22.62 2.31 11.80
C ILE A 115 23.81 1.39 12.07
N TYR A 116 23.64 0.08 11.96
CA TYR A 116 24.70 -0.88 12.20
C TYR A 116 25.86 -0.73 11.21
N GLU A 117 25.57 -0.63 9.92
CA GLU A 117 26.58 -0.42 8.88
C GLU A 117 27.17 0.99 8.99
N GLY A 118 26.37 2.01 9.31
CA GLY A 118 26.83 3.37 9.59
C GLY A 118 27.95 3.48 10.64
N ASN A 119 28.02 2.52 11.56
CA ASN A 119 29.02 2.49 12.64
C ASN A 119 30.27 1.66 12.30
N LYS A 120 30.44 1.23 11.04
CA LYS A 120 31.58 0.43 10.58
C LYS A 120 32.31 1.08 9.42
N THR A 121 33.55 0.66 9.25
CA THR A 121 34.32 0.89 8.03
C THR A 121 34.18 -0.33 7.12
N HIS A 122 34.03 -0.11 5.81
CA HIS A 122 33.85 -1.16 4.82
C HIS A 122 34.94 -1.09 3.75
N ASP A 123 35.48 -2.24 3.36
CA ASP A 123 36.30 -2.33 2.16
C ASP A 123 35.45 -2.25 0.88
N MET A 124 36.09 -2.21 -0.29
CA MET A 124 35.38 -2.01 -1.56
C MET A 124 34.38 -3.14 -1.89
N ASP A 125 34.68 -4.38 -1.52
CA ASP A 125 33.80 -5.52 -1.78
C ASP A 125 32.60 -5.50 -0.82
N GLU A 126 32.86 -5.17 0.45
CA GLU A 126 31.82 -4.99 1.48
C GLU A 126 30.88 -3.83 1.13
N GLN A 127 31.38 -2.72 0.58
CA GLN A 127 30.55 -1.58 0.19
C GLN A 127 29.48 -1.96 -0.84
N ALA A 128 29.86 -2.76 -1.85
CA ALA A 128 28.91 -3.22 -2.87
C ALA A 128 27.82 -4.12 -2.27
N ASP A 129 28.21 -5.03 -1.38
CA ASP A 129 27.27 -5.91 -0.67
C ASP A 129 26.32 -5.12 0.25
N THR A 130 26.84 -4.13 0.99
CA THR A 130 26.02 -3.24 1.82
C THR A 130 25.00 -2.47 0.98
N VAL A 131 25.39 -1.91 -0.17
CA VAL A 131 24.44 -1.22 -1.06
C VAL A 131 23.31 -2.15 -1.50
N ASN A 132 23.63 -3.38 -1.89
CA ASN A 132 22.63 -4.37 -2.29
C ASN A 132 21.69 -4.70 -1.13
N LYS A 133 22.23 -4.94 0.06
CA LYS A 133 21.44 -5.24 1.27
C LYS A 133 20.53 -4.10 1.72
N ILE A 134 20.95 -2.83 1.55
CA ILE A 134 20.04 -1.70 1.79
C ILE A 134 18.93 -1.70 0.73
N THR A 135 19.24 -2.00 -0.53
CA THR A 135 18.24 -2.08 -1.62
C THR A 135 17.23 -3.18 -1.36
N ASP A 136 17.66 -4.36 -0.95
CA ASP A 136 16.78 -5.48 -0.62
C ASP A 136 15.81 -5.11 0.51
N ARG A 137 16.30 -4.45 1.56
CA ARG A 137 15.48 -4.01 2.69
C ARG A 137 14.44 -2.95 2.30
N ILE A 138 14.84 -1.97 1.50
CA ILE A 138 13.88 -1.02 0.94
C ILE A 138 12.86 -1.74 0.06
N THR A 139 13.28 -2.72 -0.72
CA THR A 139 12.38 -3.51 -1.57
C THR A 139 11.35 -4.27 -0.74
N GLN A 140 11.76 -4.89 0.38
CA GLN A 140 10.84 -5.55 1.31
C GLN A 140 9.77 -4.60 1.88
N ILE A 141 10.12 -3.34 2.14
CA ILE A 141 9.16 -2.32 2.55
C ILE A 141 8.13 -2.08 1.43
N TYR A 142 8.57 -1.93 0.17
CA TYR A 142 7.68 -1.74 -0.97
C TYR A 142 6.79 -2.97 -1.19
N GLU A 143 7.34 -4.17 -1.08
CA GLU A 143 6.61 -5.43 -1.21
C GLU A 143 5.55 -5.58 -0.13
N CYS A 144 5.89 -5.33 1.14
CA CYS A 144 4.94 -5.35 2.26
C CYS A 144 3.75 -4.42 2.00
N ILE A 145 4.02 -3.18 1.58
CA ILE A 145 2.99 -2.18 1.31
C ILE A 145 2.17 -2.53 0.05
N ASN A 146 2.79 -3.08 -0.99
CA ASN A 146 2.10 -3.50 -2.22
C ASN A 146 1.23 -4.75 -2.00
N LYS A 147 1.70 -5.71 -1.21
CA LYS A 147 0.97 -6.93 -0.86
C LYS A 147 -0.37 -6.58 -0.19
N TYR A 148 -0.35 -5.66 0.78
CA TYR A 148 -1.56 -5.13 1.40
C TYR A 148 -2.48 -4.43 0.38
N ARG A 149 -1.92 -3.61 -0.52
CA ARG A 149 -2.70 -2.92 -1.57
C ARG A 149 -3.43 -3.91 -2.50
N MET A 150 -2.78 -5.01 -2.85
CA MET A 150 -3.34 -6.04 -3.74
C MET A 150 -4.29 -7.00 -3.01
N GLY A 151 -4.40 -6.91 -1.68
CA GLY A 151 -5.26 -7.77 -0.87
C GLY A 151 -4.70 -9.19 -0.71
N GLU A 152 -3.41 -9.38 -0.97
CA GLU A 152 -2.72 -10.64 -0.74
C GLU A 152 -2.47 -10.79 0.77
N LYS A 153 -2.97 -11.89 1.36
CA LYS A 153 -2.78 -12.19 2.79
C LYS A 153 -1.35 -12.62 3.08
#